data_AF-A0A658NKV7-F1
#
_entry.id   AF-A0A658NKV7-F1
#
_cell.length_a   1.000
_cell.length_b   1.000
_cell.length_c   1.000
_cell.angle_alpha   90.00
_cell.angle_beta   90.00
_cell.angle_gamma   90.00
#
_symmetry.space_group_name_H-M   'P 1'
#
loop_
_entity.id
_entity.type
_entity.pdbx_description
1 polymer ?
#
loop_
_entity_poly.entity_id
_entity_poly.type
_entity_poly.pdbx_seq_one_letter_code
_entity_poly.pdbx_strand_id
1 'polypeptide(L)' 'WAYDIGYGGVDHVLASGRDVNLLVLDTEVYSNTGGQTSKATPLGAVAKFSAGGKPTFKKDLAMMAMAYENVYVAQVAFGA' A
#
# COMPACT_ATOMS: atom_id res chain seq x y z
N TRP A 1 -3.57 -2.98 -5.11
CA TRP A 1 -2.55 -3.79 -5.81
C TRP A 1 -1.24 -3.84 -5.04
N ALA A 2 -0.57 -2.71 -4.83
CA ALA A 2 0.78 -2.63 -4.26
C ALA A 2 0.94 -3.24 -2.84
N TYR A 3 -0.10 -3.15 -2.00
CA TYR A 3 -0.02 -3.63 -0.60
C TYR A 3 -0.26 -5.15 -0.46
N ASP A 4 -0.90 -5.77 -1.45
CA ASP A 4 -1.44 -7.13 -1.38
C ASP A 4 -0.90 -8.01 -2.50
N ILE A 5 -1.73 -8.35 -3.50
CA ILE A 5 -1.40 -9.33 -4.55
C ILE A 5 -0.19 -8.93 -5.39
N GLY A 6 0.02 -7.62 -5.60
CA GLY A 6 1.13 -7.10 -6.40
C GLY A 6 2.42 -6.89 -5.62
N TYR A 7 2.39 -7.03 -4.29
CA TYR A 7 3.51 -6.61 -3.44
C TYR A 7 4.82 -7.32 -3.79
N GLY A 8 4.80 -8.64 -4.02
CA GLY A 8 6.04 -9.37 -4.35
C GLY A 8 6.70 -8.87 -5.64
N GLY A 9 5.91 -8.43 -6.62
CA GLY A 9 6.44 -7.82 -7.85
C GLY A 9 6.98 -6.41 -7.61
N VAL A 10 6.28 -5.61 -6.80
CA VAL A 10 6.75 -4.28 -6.40
C VAL A 10 8.09 -4.37 -5.67
N ASP A 11 8.18 -5.24 -4.66
CA ASP A 11 9.38 -5.51 -3.87
C ASP A 11 10.57 -5.88 -4.76
N HIS A 12 10.37 -6.83 -5.68
CA HIS A 12 11.40 -7.24 -6.63
C HIS A 12 11.83 -6.11 -7.58
N VAL A 13 10.88 -5.32 -8.10
CA VAL A 13 11.18 -4.19 -8.99
C VAL A 13 11.95 -3.09 -8.26
N LEU A 14 11.55 -2.75 -7.04
CA LEU A 14 12.26 -1.79 -6.19
C LEU A 14 13.68 -2.27 -5.88
N ALA A 15 13.85 -3.55 -5.56
CA ALA A 15 15.17 -4.16 -5.30
C ALA A 15 16.05 -4.26 -6.56
N SER A 16 15.49 -4.12 -7.77
CA SER A 16 16.23 -4.36 -9.02
C SER A 16 17.20 -3.24 -9.40
N GLY A 17 17.09 -2.05 -8.78
CA GLY A 17 17.93 -0.88 -9.07
C GLY A 17 17.71 -0.26 -10.46
N ARG A 18 16.64 -0.64 -11.16
CA ARG A 18 16.28 -0.05 -12.46
C ARG A 18 15.61 1.31 -12.26
N ASP A 19 15.83 2.20 -13.22
CA ASP A 19 15.15 3.51 -13.27
C ASP A 19 13.70 3.35 -13.72
N VAL A 20 12.79 3.25 -12.75
CA VAL A 20 11.35 3.11 -12.97
C VAL A 20 10.58 3.94 -11.95
N ASN A 21 9.44 4.47 -12.37
CA ASN A 21 8.56 5.25 -11.50
C ASN A 21 7.30 4.44 -11.14
N LEU A 22 7.04 4.29 -9.84
CA LEU A 22 5.86 3.61 -9.31
C LEU A 22 4.96 4.62 -8.59
N LEU A 23 3.77 4.87 -9.13
CA LEU A 23 2.75 5.68 -8.48
C LEU A 23 1.70 4.76 -7.85
N VAL A 24 1.59 4.80 -6.53
CA VAL A 24 0.58 4.06 -5.77
C VAL A 24 -0.54 5.01 -5.37
N LEU A 25 -1.72 4.83 -5.98
CA LEU A 25 -2.94 5.51 -5.56
C LEU A 25 -3.56 4.73 -4.40
N ASP A 26 -3.26 5.18 -3.18
CA ASP A 26 -3.72 4.50 -1.96
C ASP A 26 -5.10 4.98 -1.53
N THR A 27 -6.14 4.25 -1.95
CA THR A 27 -7.52 4.46 -1.48
C THR A 27 -7.86 3.68 -0.21
N GLU A 28 -6.88 3.00 0.39
CA GLU A 28 -6.99 2.18 1.61
C GLU A 28 -7.92 0.95 1.54
N VAL A 29 -8.73 0.83 0.50
CA VAL A 29 -9.63 -0.30 0.23
C VAL A 29 -9.53 -0.74 -1.23
N TYR A 30 -10.07 -1.91 -1.56
CA TYR A 30 -10.29 -2.30 -2.95
C TYR A 30 -11.53 -1.59 -3.50
N SER A 31 -11.35 -0.35 -3.94
CA SER A 31 -12.44 0.54 -4.36
C SER A 31 -13.27 -0.05 -5.50
N ASN A 32 -12.62 -0.53 -6.56
CA ASN A 32 -13.30 -1.02 -7.77
C ASN A 32 -14.26 -2.20 -7.50
N THR A 33 -13.89 -3.12 -6.61
CA THR A 33 -14.72 -4.30 -6.27
C THR A 33 -15.73 -4.02 -5.16
N GLY A 34 -15.90 -2.76 -4.76
CA GLY A 34 -16.90 -2.31 -3.81
C GLY A 34 -16.43 -2.29 -2.36
N GLY A 35 -15.16 -1.93 -2.11
CA GLY A 35 -14.67 -1.56 -0.78
C GLY A 35 -14.31 -2.73 0.12
N GLN A 36 -13.59 -3.72 -0.40
CA GLN A 36 -13.00 -4.78 0.42
C GLN A 36 -11.80 -4.28 1.20
N THR A 37 -11.62 -4.88 2.38
CA THR A 37 -10.44 -4.70 3.22
C THR A 37 -9.18 -5.06 2.45
N SER A 38 -8.17 -4.21 2.56
CA SER A 38 -6.83 -4.42 2.04
C SER A 38 -5.80 -4.38 3.17
N LYS A 39 -4.53 -4.74 2.90
CA LYS A 39 -3.46 -4.47 3.87
C LYS A 39 -3.17 -2.98 4.06
N ALA A 40 -3.65 -2.11 3.16
CA ALA A 40 -3.59 -0.66 3.31
C ALA A 40 -4.70 -0.10 4.21
N THR A 41 -5.74 -0.87 4.54
CA THR A 41 -6.85 -0.39 5.38
C THR A 41 -6.34 -0.03 6.79
N PRO A 42 -6.71 1.13 7.37
CA PRO A 42 -6.30 1.53 8.72
C PRO A 42 -6.87 0.62 9.81
N LEU A 43 -6.27 0.70 11.00
CA LEU A 43 -6.83 0.07 12.21
C LEU A 43 -8.23 0.64 12.48
N GLY A 44 -9.20 -0.23 12.75
CA GLY A 44 -10.57 0.16 13.10
C GLY A 44 -11.45 0.59 11.92
N ALA A 45 -10.90 0.75 10.71
CA ALA A 45 -11.69 1.10 9.54
C ALA A 45 -12.61 -0.07 9.13
N VAL A 46 -13.86 0.27 8.80
CA VAL A 46 -14.89 -0.70 8.39
C VAL A 46 -14.91 -0.82 6.87
N ALA A 47 -14.72 -2.05 6.38
CA ALA A 47 -14.80 -2.39 4.97
C ALA A 47 -15.39 -3.80 4.81
N LYS A 48 -15.68 -4.26 3.58
CA LYS A 48 -16.09 -5.66 3.36
C LYS A 48 -14.96 -6.57 3.84
N PHE A 49 -15.32 -7.64 4.57
CA PHE A 49 -14.39 -8.52 5.30
C PHE A 49 -13.76 -7.94 6.58
N SER A 50 -14.14 -6.72 6.99
CA SER A 50 -13.80 -6.13 8.29
C SER A 50 -14.99 -5.33 8.85
N ALA A 51 -16.15 -5.98 8.92
CA ALA A 51 -17.39 -5.34 9.38
C ALA A 51 -17.29 -4.80 10.82
N GLY A 52 -16.52 -5.48 11.69
CA GLY A 52 -16.21 -5.03 13.05
C GLY A 52 -15.03 -4.07 13.15
N GLY A 53 -14.56 -3.53 12.03
CA GLY A 53 -13.30 -2.79 11.92
C GLY A 53 -12.10 -3.72 11.73
N LYS A 54 -11.09 -3.26 11.00
CA LYS A 54 -9.85 -4.03 10.80
C LYS A 54 -9.05 -4.10 12.10
N PRO A 55 -8.64 -5.29 12.58
CA PRO A 55 -7.94 -5.44 13.86
C PRO A 55 -6.43 -5.17 13.78
N THR A 56 -5.87 -4.98 12.59
CA THR A 56 -4.44 -4.80 12.36
C THR A 56 -4.12 -3.42 11.81
N PHE A 57 -2.92 -2.93 12.11
CA PHE A 57 -2.42 -1.67 11.55
C PHE A 57 -2.27 -1.74 10.03
N LYS A 58 -2.29 -0.56 9.40
CA LYS A 58 -1.97 -0.39 7.99
C LYS A 58 -0.53 -0.87 7.74
N LYS A 59 -0.34 -1.64 6.66
CA LYS A 59 0.99 -2.04 6.23
C LYS A 59 1.75 -0.79 5.78
N ASP A 60 2.91 -0.54 6.38
CA ASP A 60 3.76 0.59 6.01
C ASP A 60 4.65 0.25 4.81
N LEU A 61 4.10 0.39 3.60
CA LEU A 61 4.83 0.15 2.36
C LEU A 61 6.00 1.11 2.18
N ALA A 62 5.89 2.35 2.65
CA ALA A 62 6.94 3.36 2.53
C ALA A 62 8.15 2.96 3.38
N MET A 63 7.91 2.58 4.65
CA MET A 63 8.98 2.09 5.53
C MET A 63 9.67 0.85 4.97
N MET A 64 8.92 -0.08 4.39
CA MET A 64 9.49 -1.28 3.75
C MET A 64 10.34 -0.92 2.52
N ALA A 65 9.89 0.03 1.69
CA ALA A 65 10.66 0.47 0.52
C ALA A 65 11.93 1.24 0.92
N MET A 66 11.89 2.05 1.98
CA MET A 66 13.06 2.77 2.52
C MET A 66 14.14 1.86 3.10
N ALA A 67 13.81 0.58 3.37
CA ALA A 67 14.82 -0.39 3.81
C ALA A 67 15.83 -0.73 2.69
N TYR A 68 15.52 -0.42 1.43
CA TYR A 68 16.48 -0.47 0.33
C TYR A 68 17.25 0.85 0.25
N GLU A 69 18.58 0.78 0.17
CA GLU A 69 19.46 1.97 0.19
C GLU A 69 19.29 2.89 -1.04
N ASN A 70 18.82 2.33 -2.16
CA ASN A 70 18.81 2.99 -3.47
C ASN A 70 17.39 3.27 -3.99
N VAL A 71 16.37 3.22 -3.13
CA VAL A 71 14.98 3.46 -3.51
C VAL A 71 14.53 4.84 -3.01
N TYR A 72 14.16 5.71 -3.94
CA TYR A 72 13.51 6.98 -3.60
C TYR A 72 12.05 6.72 -3.21
N VAL A 73 11.63 7.24 -2.06
CA VAL A 73 10.26 7.09 -1.52
C VAL A 73 9.71 8.47 -1.17
N ALA A 74 8.49 8.75 -1.61
CA ALA A 74 7.75 9.95 -1.22
C ALA A 74 6.29 9.60 -0.95
N GLN A 75 5.70 10.25 0.05
CA GLN A 75 4.27 10.24 0.31
C GLN A 75 3.72 11.64 0.08
N VAL A 76 2.62 11.72 -0.66
CA VAL A 76 2.00 12.99 -1.04
C VAL A 76 0.50 12.91 -0.82
N ALA A 77 -0.10 14.05 -0.45
CA ALA A 77 -1.53 14.22 -0.37
C ALA A 77 -1.90 15.51 -1.10
N PHE A 78 -2.58 15.38 -2.24
CA PHE A 78 -3.03 16.54 -3.00
C PHE A 78 -4.32 17.09 -2.35
N GLY A 79 -4.21 18.24 -1.67
CA GLY A 79 -5.32 18.90 -1.00
C GLY A 79 -5.45 18.64 0.51
N ALA A 80 -4.39 18.15 1.16
CA ALA A 80 -4.30 18.10 2.62
C ALA A 80 -4.31 19.49 3.25
#